data_AF-A0AAV8ZR20-F1
#
_entry.id   AF-A0AAV8ZR20-F1
#
_cell.length_a   1.000
_cell.length_b   1.000
_cell.length_c   1.000
_cell.angle_alpha   90.00
_cell.angle_beta   90.00
_cell.angle_gamma   90.00
#
_symmetry.space_group_name_H-M   'P 1'
#
loop_
_entity.id
_entity.type
_entity.pdbx_description
1 polymer ?
#
loop_
_entity_poly.entity_id
_entity_poly.type
_entity_poly.pdbx_seq_one_letter_code
_entity_poly.pdbx_strand_id
1 'polypeptide(L)'
;MLKFMKEVLKQPDVWFVTNWQAIQWIKKPKPLDQLHGFEPWNCRKRFDKSEIACSIPNVCKLHSRVFQQDRYLYTCSKCPQKYPWIRNEFGLE
;
A
#
# COMPACT_ATOMS: atom_id res chain seq x y z
N MET A 1 -2.75 -21.11 6.98
CA MET A 1 -3.17 -19.95 6.15
C MET A 1 -3.07 -20.23 4.64
N LEU A 2 -1.91 -20.65 4.11
CA LEU A 2 -1.75 -20.93 2.67
C LEU A 2 -2.71 -22.01 2.13
N LYS A 3 -2.97 -23.07 2.90
CA LYS A 3 -3.94 -24.11 2.52
C LYS A 3 -5.35 -23.53 2.29
N PHE A 4 -5.82 -22.69 3.21
CA PHE A 4 -7.12 -22.03 3.10
C PHE A 4 -7.22 -21.16 1.84
N MET A 5 -6.23 -20.29 1.61
CA MET A 5 -6.23 -19.41 0.43
C MET A 5 -6.25 -20.22 -0.87
N LYS A 6 -5.47 -21.31 -0.94
CA LYS A 6 -5.47 -22.20 -2.11
C LYS A 6 -6.80 -22.90 -2.33
N GLU A 7 -7.46 -23.37 -1.28
CA GLU A 7 -8.75 -24.06 -1.42
C GLU A 7 -9.87 -23.09 -1.81
N VAL A 8 -9.91 -21.90 -1.22
CA VAL A 8 -10.94 -20.91 -1.51
C VAL A 8 -10.77 -20.29 -2.90
N LEU A 9 -9.53 -20.08 -3.37
CA LEU A 9 -9.26 -19.61 -4.75
C LEU A 9 -9.71 -20.59 -5.84
N LYS A 10 -10.04 -21.84 -5.52
CA LYS A 10 -10.62 -22.79 -6.49
C LYS A 10 -12.09 -22.47 -6.78
N GLN A 11 -12.75 -21.69 -5.92
CA GLN A 11 -14.15 -21.32 -6.09
C GLN A 11 -14.24 -20.14 -7.08
N PRO A 12 -15.02 -20.26 -8.18
CA PRO A 12 -15.09 -19.24 -9.22
C PRO A 12 -15.80 -17.96 -8.78
N ASP A 13 -16.50 -17.98 -7.64
CA ASP A 13 -17.26 -16.88 -7.07
C ASP A 13 -16.50 -16.10 -5.97
N VAL A 14 -15.27 -16.50 -5.66
CA VAL A 14 -14.48 -15.87 -4.59
C VAL A 14 -13.30 -15.07 -5.12
N TRP A 15 -13.15 -13.84 -4.62
CA TRP A 15 -12.11 -12.90 -5.03
C TRP A 15 -11.37 -12.33 -3.82
N PHE A 16 -10.04 -12.28 -3.91
CA PHE A 16 -9.21 -11.54 -2.96
C PHE A 16 -9.03 -10.13 -3.49
N VAL A 17 -9.63 -9.16 -2.80
CA VAL A 17 -9.64 -7.76 -3.19
C VAL A 17 -9.13 -6.87 -2.06
N THR A 18 -8.64 -5.69 -2.41
CA THR A 18 -8.30 -4.65 -1.44
C THR A 18 -9.56 -3.98 -0.89
N ASN A 19 -9.45 -3.31 0.26
CA ASN A 19 -10.56 -2.51 0.82
C ASN A 19 -11.09 -1.46 -0.18
N TRP A 20 -10.19 -0.83 -0.96
CA TRP A 20 -10.59 0.13 -1.99
C TRP A 20 -11.43 -0.55 -3.09
N GLN A 21 -11.00 -1.71 -3.59
CA GLN A 21 -11.72 -2.49 -4.60
C GLN A 21 -13.09 -2.94 -4.13
N ALA A 22 -13.21 -3.35 -2.86
CA ALA A 22 -14.50 -3.68 -2.24
C ALA A 22 -15.44 -2.46 -2.23
N ILE A 23 -14.93 -1.27 -1.85
CA ILE A 23 -15.71 -0.02 -1.89
C ILE A 23 -16.15 0.32 -3.32
N GLN A 24 -15.30 0.11 -4.34
CA GLN A 24 -15.69 0.37 -5.73
C GLN A 24 -16.84 -0.54 -6.17
N TRP A 25 -16.85 -1.80 -5.73
CA TRP A 25 -17.96 -2.72 -5.98
C TRP A 25 -19.22 -2.31 -5.20
N ILE A 26 -19.11 -1.90 -3.93
CA ILE A 26 -20.25 -1.39 -3.15
C ILE A 26 -20.88 -0.16 -3.84
N LYS A 27 -20.06 0.74 -4.38
CA LYS A 27 -20.54 1.92 -5.13
C LYS A 27 -21.28 1.56 -6.42
N LYS A 28 -20.86 0.49 -7.10
CA LYS A 28 -21.43 0.02 -8.37
C LYS A 28 -21.48 -1.51 -8.39
N PRO A 29 -22.46 -2.13 -7.70
CA PRO A 29 -22.52 -3.57 -7.59
C PRO A 29 -22.63 -4.22 -8.96
N LYS A 30 -21.83 -5.27 -9.16
CA LYS A 30 -21.84 -6.09 -10.37
C LYS A 30 -22.12 -7.55 -10.02
N PRO A 31 -22.98 -8.22 -10.80
CA PRO A 31 -23.18 -9.66 -10.66
C PRO A 31 -21.91 -10.42 -11.04
N LEU A 32 -21.80 -11.66 -10.57
CA LEU A 32 -20.57 -12.46 -10.64
C LEU A 32 -20.03 -12.63 -12.07
N ASP A 33 -20.92 -12.86 -13.03
CA ASP A 33 -20.61 -12.98 -14.46
C ASP A 33 -19.93 -11.74 -15.06
N GLN A 34 -20.17 -10.56 -14.48
CA GLN A 34 -19.60 -9.29 -14.93
C GLN A 34 -18.32 -8.89 -14.16
N LEU A 35 -17.94 -9.61 -13.11
CA LEU A 35 -16.79 -9.24 -12.27
C LEU A 35 -15.45 -9.44 -12.97
N HIS A 36 -15.35 -10.39 -13.91
CA HIS A 36 -14.13 -10.59 -14.70
C HIS A 36 -13.73 -9.36 -15.54
N GLY A 37 -14.71 -8.57 -15.99
CA GLY A 37 -14.52 -7.34 -16.74
C GLY A 37 -14.61 -6.07 -15.89
N PHE A 38 -14.66 -6.19 -14.56
CA PHE A 38 -14.83 -5.04 -13.69
C PHE A 38 -13.51 -4.27 -13.55
N GLU A 39 -13.40 -3.16 -14.28
CA GLU A 39 -12.18 -2.34 -14.37
C GLU A 39 -11.48 -2.05 -13.02
N PRO A 40 -12.18 -1.69 -11.92
CA PRO A 40 -11.51 -1.46 -10.63
C PRO A 40 -10.79 -2.69 -10.06
N TRP A 41 -11.20 -3.89 -10.44
CA TRP A 41 -10.58 -5.16 -10.02
C TRP A 41 -9.49 -5.62 -10.99
N ASN A 42 -9.28 -4.92 -12.11
CA ASN A 42 -8.26 -5.25 -13.08
C ASN A 42 -6.85 -5.08 -12.49
N CYS A 43 -5.98 -6.07 -12.69
CA CYS A 43 -4.60 -6.07 -12.19
C CYS A 43 -3.68 -5.08 -12.93
N ARG A 44 -4.13 -4.47 -14.04
CA ARG A 44 -3.35 -3.53 -14.87
C ARG A 44 -3.28 -2.13 -14.24
N LYS A 45 -3.05 -2.02 -12.94
CA LYS A 45 -2.87 -0.72 -12.29
C LYS A 45 -1.60 -0.06 -12.83
N ARG A 46 -1.73 1.15 -13.36
CA ARG A 46 -0.58 2.01 -13.68
C ARG A 46 -0.15 2.68 -12.38
N PHE A 47 1.05 2.35 -11.93
CA PHE A 47 1.63 2.97 -10.74
C PHE A 47 2.25 4.31 -11.12
N ASP A 48 2.01 5.32 -10.29
CA ASP A 48 2.76 6.57 -10.39
C ASP A 48 4.22 6.34 -10.01
N LYS A 49 5.13 7.19 -10.51
CA LYS A 49 6.58 7.05 -10.21
C LYS A 49 6.87 7.04 -8.71
N SER A 50 6.07 7.72 -7.91
CA SER A 50 6.17 7.75 -6.44
C SER A 50 5.69 6.46 -5.75
N GLU A 51 4.85 5.66 -6.41
CA GLU A 51 4.39 4.36 -5.89
C GLU A 51 5.37 3.23 -6.22
N ILE A 52 6.31 3.46 -7.13
CA ILE A 52 7.31 2.48 -7.53
C ILE A 52 8.42 2.44 -6.49
N ALA A 53 8.62 1.26 -5.90
CA ALA A 53 9.74 1.02 -5.01
C ALA A 53 11.08 1.08 -5.77
N CYS A 54 12.07 1.69 -5.13
CA CYS A 54 13.45 1.69 -5.56
C CYS A 54 14.13 0.35 -5.25
N SER A 55 15.15 -0.03 -6.03
CA SER A 55 15.91 -1.26 -5.80
C SER A 55 16.80 -1.20 -4.54
N ILE A 56 17.32 -0.01 -4.21
CA ILE A 56 18.17 0.23 -3.05
C ILE A 56 17.54 1.35 -2.22
N PRO A 57 17.12 1.08 -0.97
CA PRO A 57 16.54 2.09 -0.11
C PRO A 57 17.61 3.00 0.49
N ASN A 58 17.27 4.28 0.70
CA ASN A 58 18.02 5.17 1.56
C ASN A 58 17.79 4.77 3.02
N VAL A 59 18.87 4.73 3.80
CA VAL A 59 18.84 4.43 5.23
C VAL A 59 19.17 5.72 5.99
N CYS A 60 18.14 6.37 6.54
CA CYS A 60 18.27 7.66 7.19
C CYS A 60 18.33 7.47 8.70
N LYS A 61 19.47 7.78 9.33
CA LYS A 61 19.59 7.89 10.79
C LYS A 61 19.14 9.29 11.21
N LEU A 62 17.98 9.39 11.85
CA LEU A 62 17.31 10.66 12.13
C LEU A 62 17.03 10.81 13.62
N HIS A 63 17.32 11.99 14.16
CA HIS A 63 16.98 12.30 15.54
C HIS A 63 15.46 12.50 15.70
N SER A 64 14.84 11.80 16.65
CA SER A 64 13.44 11.98 17.00
C SER A 64 13.32 12.93 18.20
N ARG A 65 12.68 14.09 17.98
CA ARG A 65 12.37 15.05 19.06
C ARG A 65 11.49 14.44 20.15
N VAL A 66 10.58 13.53 19.77
CA VAL A 66 9.59 12.93 20.69
C VAL A 66 10.22 11.86 21.55
N PHE A 67 11.04 11.00 20.96
CA PHE A 67 11.66 9.90 21.68
C PHE A 67 13.05 10.24 22.23
N GLN A 68 13.55 11.46 21.96
CA GLN A 68 14.89 11.94 22.33
C GLN A 68 16.01 10.95 21.95
N GLN A 69 15.82 10.22 20.86
CA GLN A 69 16.74 9.18 20.39
C GLN A 69 16.76 9.11 18.87
N ASP A 70 17.80 8.50 18.33
CA ASP A 70 17.92 8.27 16.90
C ASP A 70 17.00 7.13 16.45
N ARG A 71 16.33 7.33 15.33
CA ARG A 71 15.48 6.35 14.66
C ARG A 71 15.92 6.20 13.20
N TYR A 72 15.77 4.99 12.68
CA TYR A 72 16.07 4.70 11.29
C TYR A 72 14.81 4.77 10.44
N LEU A 73 14.88 5.51 9.33
CA LEU A 73 13.86 5.55 8.31
C LEU A 73 14.42 4.95 7.03
N TYR A 74 13.77 3.89 6.54
CA TYR A 74 14.05 3.28 5.25
C TYR A 74 13.08 3.87 4.23
N THR A 75 13.61 4.53 3.20
CA THR A 75 12.77 5.20 2.21
C THR A 75 13.44 5.23 0.83
N CYS A 76 12.64 5.27 -0.22
CA CYS A 76 13.12 5.53 -1.58
C CYS A 76 13.25 7.02 -1.89
N SER A 77 12.66 7.88 -1.06
CA SER A 77 12.77 9.33 -1.17
C SER A 77 14.05 9.85 -0.52
N LYS A 78 14.37 11.12 -0.74
CA LYS A 78 15.47 11.80 -0.05
C LYS A 78 15.25 11.77 1.47
N CYS A 79 16.33 11.59 2.24
CA CYS A 79 16.24 11.64 3.70
C CYS A 79 15.74 13.02 4.19
N PRO A 80 14.73 13.06 5.08
CA PRO A 80 14.32 14.30 5.73
C PRO A 80 15.37 14.75 6.76
N GLN A 81 15.25 15.97 7.29
CA GLN A 81 16.21 16.50 8.27
C GLN A 81 15.99 15.92 9.67
N LYS A 82 14.74 15.68 10.06
CA LYS A 82 14.38 15.08 11.34
C LYS A 82 13.42 13.91 11.14
N TYR A 83 13.29 13.07 12.17
CA TYR A 83 12.39 11.92 12.11
C TYR A 83 10.93 12.38 11.99
N PRO A 84 10.21 12.00 10.93
CA PRO A 84 8.82 12.40 10.75
C PRO A 84 7.93 11.96 11.91
N TRP A 85 7.11 12.88 12.40
CA TRP A 85 6.16 12.60 13.48
C TRP A 85 4.93 13.50 13.38
N ILE A 86 3.95 13.29 14.26
CA ILE A 86 2.78 14.16 14.42
C ILE A 86 3.27 15.61 14.63
N ARG A 87 2.77 16.55 13.83
CA ARG A 87 3.19 17.97 13.73
C ARG A 87 4.54 18.23 13.05
N ASN A 88 5.18 17.22 12.46
CA ASN A 88 6.34 17.35 11.58
C ASN A 88 6.35 16.16 10.60
N GLU A 89 5.27 16.00 9.85
CA GLU A 89 4.95 14.81 9.06
C GLU A 89 5.93 14.59 7.91
N PHE A 90 6.62 15.66 7.51
CA PHE A 90 7.60 15.65 6.43
C PHE A 90 9.05 15.75 6.93
N GLY A 91 9.27 15.89 8.25
CA GLY A 91 10.61 15.97 8.84
C GLY A 91 11.42 17.18 8.36
N LEU A 92 10.76 18.31 8.07
CA LEU A 92 11.37 19.51 7.49
C LEU A 92 11.91 20.50 8.53
N GLU A 93 11.35 20.47 9.74
CA GLU A 93 11.75 21.39 10.82
C GLU A 93 13.00 20.97 11.57
#